data_AF-A0A762A9A0-F1
#
_entry.id   AF-A0A762A9A0-F1
#
_cell.length_a   1.000
_cell.length_b   1.000
_cell.length_c   1.000
_cell.angle_alpha   90.00
_cell.angle_beta   90.00
_cell.angle_gamma   90.00
#
_symmetry.space_group_name_H-M   'P 1'
#
loop_
_entity.id
_entity.type
_entity.pdbx_description
1 polymer ?
#
loop_
_entity_poly.entity_id
_entity_poly.type
_entity_poly.pdbx_seq_one_letter_code
_entity_poly.pdbx_strand_id
1 'polypeptide(L)'
;FGIIEWPIDDNPAFIRQTDSGTELWRHETFVAMASFYGPSGMKFASIFRDGISVEQNNSELNRMGLTLGDVSSITPFPELINQQWLRRYDITVKIRRKVTRTYNIKSIVDGNVAISTGD
;
A
#
# COMPACT_ATOMS: atom_id res chain seq x y z
N PHE A 1 -3.96 14.50 -4.97
CA PHE A 1 -3.75 13.06 -4.73
C PHE A 1 -2.74 12.94 -3.61
N GLY A 2 -3.13 12.35 -2.47
CA GLY A 2 -2.26 12.26 -1.30
C GLY A 2 -2.43 10.93 -0.60
N ILE A 3 -1.37 10.42 0.04
CA ILE A 3 -1.44 9.21 0.86
C ILE A 3 -2.18 9.58 2.16
N ILE A 4 -3.24 8.85 2.46
CA ILE A 4 -4.08 9.08 3.65
C ILE A 4 -3.99 7.95 4.66
N GLU A 5 -3.48 6.77 4.25
CA GLU A 5 -3.37 5.62 5.12
C GLU A 5 -2.19 4.72 4.71
N TRP A 6 -1.53 4.14 5.71
CA TRP A 6 -0.57 3.06 5.58
C TRP A 6 -1.07 1.85 6.38
N PRO A 7 -1.96 1.02 5.80
CA PRO A 7 -2.42 -0.19 6.48
C PRO A 7 -1.25 -1.10 6.82
N ILE A 8 -1.30 -1.71 8.01
CA ILE A 8 -0.36 -2.75 8.39
C ILE A 8 -0.66 -3.99 7.55
N ASP A 9 0.36 -4.56 6.93
CA ASP A 9 0.26 -5.87 6.29
C ASP A 9 0.32 -6.94 7.41
N ASP A 10 -0.80 -7.64 7.62
CA ASP A 10 -0.98 -8.58 8.74
C ASP A 10 -0.21 -9.90 8.58
N ASN A 11 0.36 -10.20 7.41
CA ASN A 11 1.00 -11.50 7.17
C ASN A 11 2.36 -11.40 6.47
N PRO A 12 3.41 -10.97 7.19
CA PRO A 12 4.78 -11.12 6.70
C PRO A 12 5.15 -12.61 6.59
N ALA A 13 5.68 -13.02 5.44
CA ALA A 13 6.16 -14.38 5.24
C ALA A 13 7.70 -14.43 5.33
N PHE A 14 8.22 -15.33 6.16
CA PHE A 14 9.62 -15.74 6.12
C PHE A 14 9.76 -16.82 5.06
N ILE A 15 10.35 -16.47 3.91
CA ILE A 15 10.33 -17.35 2.74
C ILE A 15 11.69 -18.03 2.52
N ARG A 16 12.80 -17.41 2.93
CA ARG A 16 14.14 -17.94 2.62
C ARG A 16 15.07 -17.81 3.82
N GLN A 17 15.41 -18.94 4.43
CA GLN A 17 16.53 -19.06 5.36
C GLN A 17 17.72 -19.62 4.55
N THR A 18 18.73 -18.80 4.29
CA THR A 18 20.02 -19.26 3.77
C THR A 18 21.01 -19.37 4.93
N ASP A 19 22.11 -20.10 4.74
CA ASP A 19 23.17 -20.24 5.78
C ASP A 19 23.76 -18.89 6.24
N SER A 20 23.57 -17.82 5.44
CA SER A 20 24.07 -16.47 5.66
C SER A 20 23.02 -15.46 6.16
N GLY A 21 21.73 -15.80 6.19
CA GLY A 21 20.68 -14.85 6.61
C GLY A 21 19.25 -15.28 6.30
N THR A 22 18.29 -14.51 6.82
CA THR A 22 16.85 -14.71 6.62
C THR A 22 16.26 -13.57 5.79
N GLU A 23 15.53 -13.91 4.72
CA GLU A 23 14.76 -12.95 3.94
C GLU A 23 13.29 -12.88 4.39
N LEU A 24 12.84 -11.66 4.65
CA LEU A 24 11.45 -11.33 4.92
C LEU A 24 10.84 -10.69 3.67
N TRP A 25 9.78 -11.29 3.14
CA TRP A 25 8.99 -10.72 2.05
C TRP A 25 7.68 -10.18 2.63
N ARG A 26 7.34 -8.95 2.26
CA ARG A 26 6.12 -8.25 2.71
C ARG A 26 5.43 -7.56 1.54
N HIS A 27 4.10 -7.52 1.54
CA HIS A 27 3.33 -6.73 0.58
C HIS A 27 2.78 -5.50 1.30
N GLU A 28 3.45 -4.36 1.12
CA GLU A 28 2.96 -3.13 1.73
C GLU A 28 1.86 -2.52 0.87
N THR A 29 0.74 -2.18 1.51
CA THR A 29 -0.36 -1.44 0.89
C THR A 29 -0.33 0.00 1.40
N PHE A 30 -0.67 0.96 0.54
CA PHE A 30 -0.92 2.34 0.92
C PHE A 30 -2.19 2.82 0.24
N VAL A 31 -2.95 3.66 0.94
CA VAL A 31 -4.21 4.21 0.44
C VAL A 31 -3.98 5.67 0.09
N ALA A 32 -4.20 6.00 -1.17
CA ALA A 32 -4.16 7.36 -1.67
C ALA A 32 -5.56 7.88 -1.96
N MET A 33 -5.81 9.17 -1.73
CA MET A 33 -7.08 9.82 -1.99
C MET A 33 -6.94 10.90 -3.06
N ALA A 34 -7.88 10.91 -4.00
CA ALA A 34 -8.12 12.01 -4.94
C ALA A 34 -9.47 12.66 -4.60
N SER A 35 -9.46 13.99 -4.51
CA SER A 35 -10.65 14.81 -4.29
C SER A 35 -10.87 15.71 -5.51
N PHE A 36 -12.08 15.70 -6.05
CA PHE A 36 -12.49 16.47 -7.22
C PHE A 36 -13.55 17.48 -6.85
N TYR A 37 -13.46 18.69 -7.37
CA TYR A 37 -14.30 19.82 -6.97
C TYR A 37 -15.06 20.45 -8.14
N GLY A 38 -16.14 21.16 -7.80
CA GLY A 38 -16.86 22.01 -8.72
C GLY A 38 -17.89 21.28 -9.60
N PRO A 39 -18.50 21.99 -10.58
CA PRO A 39 -19.62 21.46 -11.38
C PRO A 39 -19.28 20.18 -12.15
N SER A 40 -18.05 20.09 -12.65
CA SER A 40 -17.56 18.92 -13.41
C SER A 40 -16.83 17.89 -12.54
N GLY A 41 -16.80 18.06 -11.21
CA GLY A 41 -16.02 17.21 -10.30
C GLY A 41 -16.39 15.73 -10.43
N MET A 42 -17.68 15.41 -10.52
CA MET A 42 -18.17 14.04 -10.70
C MET A 42 -17.70 13.43 -12.02
N LYS A 43 -17.69 14.21 -13.10
CA LYS A 43 -17.22 13.75 -14.42
C LYS A 43 -15.74 13.39 -14.36
N PHE A 44 -14.92 14.24 -13.77
CA PHE A 44 -13.48 13.97 -13.63
C PHE A 44 -13.19 12.81 -12.68
N ALA A 45 -13.95 12.67 -11.59
CA ALA A 45 -13.87 11.51 -10.71
C ALA A 45 -14.17 10.21 -11.47
N SER A 46 -15.22 10.17 -12.29
CA SER A 46 -15.54 9.00 -13.11
C SER A 46 -14.43 8.68 -14.11
N ILE A 47 -13.95 9.68 -14.85
CA ILE A 47 -12.85 9.50 -15.82
C ILE A 47 -11.59 8.98 -15.12
N PHE A 48 -11.26 9.51 -13.95
CA PHE A 48 -10.12 9.04 -13.17
C PHE A 48 -10.29 7.58 -12.72
N ARG A 49 -11.46 7.21 -12.18
CA ARG A 49 -11.76 5.83 -11.77
C ARG A 49 -11.61 4.86 -12.93
N ASP A 50 -12.16 5.19 -14.09
CA ASP A 50 -12.11 4.31 -15.25
C ASP A 50 -10.69 4.28 -15.84
N GLY A 51 -10.01 5.43 -15.84
CA GLY A 51 -8.65 5.58 -16.36
C GLY A 51 -7.59 4.87 -15.52
N ILE A 52 -7.68 4.87 -14.19
CA ILE A 52 -6.65 4.25 -13.34
C ILE A 52 -6.62 2.72 -13.50
N SER A 53 -7.73 2.10 -13.88
CA SER A 53 -7.83 0.67 -14.19
C SER A 53 -7.31 0.29 -15.58
N VAL A 54 -6.96 1.27 -16.42
CA VAL A 54 -6.37 1.00 -17.74
C VAL A 54 -4.97 0.42 -17.58
N GLU A 55 -4.71 -0.71 -18.24
CA GLU A 55 -3.46 -1.46 -18.12
C GLU A 55 -2.22 -0.62 -18.42
N GLN A 56 -2.29 0.29 -19.40
CA GLN A 56 -1.21 1.22 -19.75
C GLN A 56 -0.83 2.12 -18.58
N ASN A 57 -1.81 2.62 -17.82
CA ASN A 57 -1.55 3.44 -16.65
C ASN A 57 -0.97 2.60 -15.50
N ASN A 58 -1.47 1.36 -15.31
CA ASN A 58 -0.90 0.44 -14.33
C ASN A 58 0.54 0.03 -14.69
N SER A 59 0.89 0.00 -15.99
CA SER A 59 2.25 -0.30 -16.43
C SER A 59 3.28 0.71 -15.93
N GLU A 60 2.90 2.00 -15.81
CA GLU A 60 3.76 3.04 -15.24
C GLU A 60 3.94 2.85 -13.73
N LEU A 61 2.90 2.41 -13.01
CA LEU A 61 3.03 2.02 -11.59
C LEU A 61 3.99 0.83 -11.45
N ASN A 62 3.85 -0.18 -12.31
CA ASN A 62 4.68 -1.38 -12.28
C ASN A 62 6.17 -1.06 -12.50
N ARG A 63 6.50 -0.07 -13.35
CA ARG A 63 7.88 0.41 -13.54
C ARG A 63 8.49 1.00 -12.27
N MET A 64 7.67 1.51 -11.35
CA MET A 64 8.10 2.02 -10.03
C MET A 64 8.03 0.95 -8.93
N GLY A 65 7.78 -0.32 -9.27
CA GLY A 65 7.61 -1.41 -8.30
C GLY A 65 6.29 -1.35 -7.54
N LEU A 66 5.31 -0.61 -8.06
CA LEU A 66 3.98 -0.44 -7.51
C LEU A 66 2.94 -1.15 -8.37
N THR A 67 1.82 -1.54 -7.81
CA THR A 67 0.71 -2.10 -8.59
C THR A 67 -0.62 -1.64 -8.04
N LEU A 68 -1.60 -1.41 -8.92
CA LEU A 68 -2.96 -1.10 -8.52
C LEU A 68 -3.57 -2.29 -7.79
N GLY A 69 -4.07 -2.05 -6.56
CA GLY A 69 -4.75 -3.06 -5.76
C GLY A 69 -6.26 -2.98 -5.87
N ASP A 70 -6.84 -1.80 -5.61
CA ASP A 70 -8.29 -1.59 -5.55
C ASP A 70 -8.63 -0.10 -5.71
N VAL A 71 -9.86 0.19 -6.13
CA VAL A 71 -10.38 1.56 -6.29
C VAL A 71 -11.79 1.63 -5.69
N SER A 72 -12.03 2.58 -4.80
CA SER A 72 -13.34 2.72 -4.14
C SER A 72 -14.40 3.30 -5.07
N SER A 73 -15.65 3.25 -4.60
CA SER A 73 -16.71 4.09 -5.14
C SER A 73 -16.38 5.58 -5.01
N ILE A 74 -17.06 6.39 -5.83
CA ILE A 74 -17.01 7.85 -5.73
C ILE A 74 -17.92 8.27 -4.57
N THR A 75 -17.35 8.98 -3.60
CA THR A 75 -18.08 9.47 -2.42
C THR A 75 -18.34 10.96 -2.56
N PRO A 76 -19.59 11.40 -2.82
CA PRO A 76 -19.92 12.81 -2.83
C PRO A 76 -19.99 13.36 -1.40
N PHE A 77 -19.41 14.53 -1.17
CA PHE A 77 -19.43 15.21 0.12
C PHE A 77 -19.57 16.73 -0.07
N PRO A 78 -20.44 17.42 0.68
CA PRO A 78 -20.46 18.88 0.70
C PRO A 78 -19.33 19.41 1.60
N GLU A 79 -18.46 20.25 1.06
CA GLU A 79 -17.36 20.87 1.81
C GLU A 79 -17.54 22.39 1.86
N LEU A 80 -17.38 22.98 3.04
CA LEU A 80 -17.47 24.42 3.23
C LEU A 80 -16.08 25.04 3.08
N ILE A 81 -15.85 25.80 2.01
CA ILE A 81 -14.59 26.51 1.75
C ILE A 81 -14.93 27.99 1.54
N ASN A 82 -14.25 28.89 2.24
CA ASN A 82 -14.48 30.34 2.13
C ASN A 82 -15.96 30.74 2.23
N GLN A 83 -16.68 30.17 3.21
CA GLN A 83 -18.12 30.39 3.43
C GLN A 83 -19.04 29.97 2.27
N GLN A 84 -18.54 29.21 1.30
CA GLN A 84 -19.33 28.66 0.19
C GLN A 84 -19.33 27.13 0.26
N TRP A 85 -20.52 26.56 0.07
CA TRP A 85 -20.68 25.11 -0.05
C TRP A 85 -20.25 24.65 -1.44
N LEU A 86 -19.17 23.88 -1.47
CA LEU A 86 -18.64 23.28 -2.68
C LEU A 86 -18.94 21.78 -2.69
N ARG A 87 -19.27 21.26 -3.88
CA ARG A 87 -19.39 19.81 -4.08
C ARG A 87 -17.99 19.22 -4.24
N ARG A 88 -17.66 18.27 -3.38
CA ARG A 88 -16.45 17.45 -3.44
C ARG A 88 -16.84 16.01 -3.76
N TYR A 89 -15.98 15.33 -4.51
CA TYR A 89 -16.11 13.91 -4.82
C TYR A 89 -14.77 13.23 -4.52
N ASP A 90 -14.80 12.25 -3.64
CA ASP A 90 -13.60 11.52 -3.21
C ASP A 90 -13.54 10.13 -3.81
N ILE A 91 -12.33 9.72 -4.20
CA ILE A 91 -11.99 8.34 -4.55
C ILE A 91 -10.73 7.97 -3.76
N THR A 92 -10.75 6.77 -3.18
CA THR A 92 -9.56 6.14 -2.60
C THR A 92 -9.03 5.06 -3.54
N VAL A 93 -7.70 4.97 -3.62
CA VAL A 93 -6.97 4.02 -4.44
C VAL A 93 -6.01 3.28 -3.53
N LYS A 94 -6.13 1.95 -3.49
CA LYS A 94 -5.16 1.09 -2.81
C LYS A 94 -4.07 0.73 -3.81
N ILE A 95 -2.84 1.04 -3.44
CA ILE A 95 -1.65 0.72 -4.23
C ILE A 95 -0.79 -0.24 -3.39
N ARG A 96 -0.22 -1.24 -4.03
CA ARG A 96 0.60 -2.27 -3.39
C ARG A 96 2.02 -2.21 -3.89
N ARG A 97 2.97 -2.57 -3.02
CA ARG A 97 4.37 -2.79 -3.38
C ARG A 97 4.90 -4.06 -2.72
N LYS A 98 5.80 -4.76 -3.40
CA LYS A 98 6.58 -5.85 -2.79
C LYS A 98 7.80 -5.25 -2.09
N VAL A 99 8.00 -5.60 -0.83
CA VAL A 99 9.18 -5.23 -0.04
C VAL A 99 9.92 -6.50 0.34
N THR A 100 11.20 -6.57 -0.01
CA THR A 100 12.11 -7.61 0.44
C THR A 100 13.10 -7.01 1.43
N ARG A 101 13.18 -7.56 2.64
CA ARG A 101 14.18 -7.19 3.64
C ARG A 101 15.05 -8.40 3.93
N THR A 102 16.38 -8.22 3.91
CA THR A 102 17.34 -9.26 4.27
C THR A 102 17.88 -8.96 5.66
N TYR A 103 17.74 -9.92 6.57
CA TYR A 103 18.31 -9.86 7.91
C TYR A 103 19.46 -10.85 7.99
N ASN A 104 20.66 -10.37 8.32
CA ASN A 104 21.85 -11.20 8.52
C ASN A 104 21.82 -11.87 9.90
N ILE A 105 20.76 -12.63 10.18
CA ILE A 105 20.65 -13.44 11.40
C ILE A 105 21.48 -14.69 11.17
N LYS A 106 22.55 -14.86 11.95
CA LYS A 106 23.29 -16.12 11.97
C LYS A 106 22.40 -17.16 12.65
N SER A 107 22.01 -18.20 11.92
CA SER A 107 21.41 -19.38 12.51
C SER A 107 22.42 -20.03 13.48
N ILE A 108 21.98 -20.44 14.67
CA ILE A 108 22.78 -21.34 15.51
C ILE A 108 22.69 -22.70 14.84
N VAL A 109 23.67 -23.01 13.99
CA VAL A 109 23.74 -24.28 13.25
C VAL A 109 24.22 -25.41 14.17
N ASP A 110 25.09 -25.07 15.13
CA ASP A 110 25.54 -25.95 16.20
C ASP A 110 26.10 -25.08 17.35
N GLY A 111 25.98 -25.56 18.57
CA GLY A 111 26.49 -24.91 19.77
C GLY A 111 26.62 -25.95 20.87
N ASN A 112 27.80 -26.02 21.49
CA ASN A 112 28.00 -26.84 22.68
C ASN A 112 27.27 -26.19 23.87
N VAL A 113 25.96 -26.40 23.95
CA VAL A 113 25.10 -25.82 24.98
C VAL A 113 24.99 -26.80 26.14
N ALA A 114 25.59 -26.45 27.27
CA ALA A 114 25.35 -27.14 28.52
C ALA A 114 24.04 -26.61 29.13
N ILE A 115 22.98 -27.43 29.12
CA ILE A 115 21.73 -27.12 29.82
C ILE A 115 21.89 -27.56 31.27
N SER A 116 22.17 -26.63 32.19
CA SER A 116 22.12 -26.92 33.63
C SER A 116 20.71 -26.62 34.15
N THR A 117 19.98 -27.66 34.56
CA THR A 117 18.81 -27.47 35.44
C THR A 117 19.39 -27.31 36.84
N GLY A 118 19.15 -26.15 37.47
CA GLY A 118 19.71 -25.85 38.78
C GLY A 118 19.17 -26.80 39.85
N ASP A 119 20.06 -27.26 40.73
CA ASP A 119 19.76 -27.72 42.09
C ASP A 119 20.22 -26.63 43.07
#